data_AF-A0A418RFL1-F1
#
_entry.id   AF-A0A418RFL1-F1
#
_cell.length_a   1.000
_cell.length_b   1.000
_cell.length_c   1.000
_cell.angle_alpha   90.00
_cell.angle_beta   90.00
_cell.angle_gamma   90.00
#
_symmetry.space_group_name_H-M   'P 1'
#
loop_
_entity.id
_entity.type
_entity.pdbx_description
1 polymer ?
#
loop_
_entity_poly.entity_id
_entity_poly.type
_entity_poly.pdbx_seq_one_letter_code
_entity_poly.pdbx_strand_id
1 'polypeptide(L)'
;MNHLQELKNYLLNINGNTEIELQGGGAMTVTPVICDGKILGVNVNNLGNYPFLPIDVFVATISLLSLSDDNQAKKGTANGANIGLGHELLPLNSIEGHVAKVVYGKNIGEAVLQRIVPICRILGSAEVCENGRGFLRLLP
;
A
#
# COMPACT_ATOMS: atom_id res chain seq x y z
N MET A 1 -7.72 -1.49 -18.32
CA MET A 1 -7.84 -2.34 -17.13
C MET A 1 -8.50 -1.53 -16.01
N ASN A 2 -9.31 -2.14 -15.12
CA ASN A 2 -9.80 -1.44 -13.92
C ASN A 2 -9.12 -2.04 -12.69
N HIS A 3 -7.91 -1.56 -12.41
CA HIS A 3 -7.03 -2.05 -11.35
C HIS A 3 -7.67 -2.07 -9.97
N LEU A 4 -8.52 -1.08 -9.67
CA LEU A 4 -9.23 -1.06 -8.39
C LEU A 4 -10.26 -2.19 -8.31
N GLN A 5 -10.93 -2.51 -9.41
CA GLN A 5 -11.88 -3.63 -9.45
C GLN A 5 -11.16 -4.98 -9.34
N GLU A 6 -9.99 -5.13 -9.96
CA GLU A 6 -9.16 -6.34 -9.83
C GLU A 6 -8.69 -6.55 -8.40
N LEU A 7 -8.16 -5.51 -7.75
CA LEU A 7 -7.83 -5.57 -6.33
C LEU A 7 -9.03 -5.97 -5.48
N LYS A 8 -10.21 -5.37 -5.72
CA LYS A 8 -11.41 -5.70 -4.97
C LYS A 8 -11.85 -7.15 -5.19
N ASN A 9 -11.80 -7.64 -6.44
CA ASN A 9 -12.13 -9.02 -6.76
C ASN A 9 -11.16 -10.00 -6.07
N TYR A 10 -9.86 -9.71 -6.12
CA TYR A 10 -8.84 -10.48 -5.41
C TYR A 10 -9.16 -10.55 -3.91
N LEU A 11 -9.42 -9.41 -3.27
CA LEU A 11 -9.69 -9.36 -1.83
C LEU A 11 -11.02 -10.04 -1.45
N LEU A 12 -12.07 -9.91 -2.27
CA LEU A 12 -13.37 -10.56 -2.04
C LEU A 12 -13.29 -12.08 -2.16
N ASN A 13 -12.36 -12.61 -2.95
CA ASN A 13 -12.17 -14.05 -3.14
C ASN A 13 -11.34 -14.72 -2.03
N ILE A 14 -10.79 -13.96 -1.08
CA ILE A 14 -10.07 -14.51 0.08
C ILE A 14 -11.09 -15.05 1.10
N ASN A 15 -11.04 -16.36 1.36
CA ASN A 15 -11.88 -16.99 2.37
C ASN A 15 -11.24 -16.89 3.76
N GLY A 16 -11.64 -15.87 4.52
CA GLY A 16 -11.10 -15.58 5.85
C GLY A 16 -9.80 -14.81 5.78
N ASN A 17 -8.68 -15.46 5.47
CA ASN A 17 -7.39 -14.82 5.32
C ASN A 17 -6.51 -15.51 4.27
N THR A 18 -5.42 -14.84 3.88
CA THR A 18 -4.39 -15.39 3.00
C THR A 18 -2.99 -15.00 3.51
N GLU A 19 -1.99 -15.79 3.18
CA GLU A 19 -0.59 -15.48 3.48
C GLU A 19 0.10 -14.92 2.24
N ILE A 20 0.83 -13.82 2.42
CA ILE A 20 1.64 -13.21 1.37
C ILE A 20 3.09 -13.18 1.81
N GLU A 21 3.96 -13.77 0.99
CA GLU A 21 5.39 -13.84 1.28
C GLU A 21 6.07 -12.47 1.33
N LEU A 22 6.99 -12.31 2.28
CA LEU A 22 7.80 -11.10 2.45
C LEU A 22 9.16 -11.23 1.77
N GLN A 23 9.83 -10.08 1.56
CA GLN A 23 11.16 -10.07 0.94
C GLN A 23 12.17 -10.46 2.01
N GLY A 24 12.97 -11.50 1.77
CA GLY A 24 13.93 -12.01 2.75
C GLY A 24 13.40 -13.13 3.67
N GLY A 25 12.21 -13.65 3.39
CA GLY A 25 11.61 -14.77 4.12
C GLY A 25 10.47 -14.36 5.06
N GLY A 26 9.68 -15.36 5.46
CA GLY A 26 8.46 -15.16 6.24
C GLY A 26 7.27 -14.72 5.38
N ALA A 27 6.12 -14.56 6.02
CA ALA A 27 4.88 -14.15 5.39
C ALA A 27 4.12 -13.17 6.30
N MET A 28 3.23 -12.38 5.70
CA MET A 28 2.20 -11.64 6.41
C MET A 28 0.85 -12.27 6.14
N THR A 29 -0.01 -12.29 7.15
CA THR A 29 -1.41 -12.69 6.99
C THR A 29 -2.24 -11.46 6.65
N VAL A 30 -3.03 -11.56 5.58
CA VAL A 30 -3.97 -10.53 5.13
C VAL A 30 -5.39 -11.01 5.31
N THR A 31 -6.19 -10.26 6.05
CA THR A 31 -7.61 -10.55 6.31
C THR A 31 -8.45 -9.40 5.75
N PRO A 32 -9.25 -9.61 4.69
CA PRO A 32 -10.16 -8.59 4.19
C PRO A 32 -11.17 -8.16 5.24
N VAL A 33 -11.49 -6.87 5.28
CA VAL A 33 -12.59 -6.33 6.08
C VAL A 33 -13.74 -6.00 5.13
N ILE A 34 -14.82 -6.77 5.23
CA ILE A 34 -15.99 -6.69 4.35
C ILE A 34 -17.22 -6.27 5.17
N CYS A 35 -17.99 -5.33 4.65
CA CYS A 35 -19.30 -4.94 5.19
C CYS A 35 -20.29 -4.82 4.03
N ASP A 36 -21.46 -5.46 4.14
CA ASP A 36 -22.50 -5.47 3.10
C ASP A 36 -21.98 -5.80 1.68
N GLY A 37 -21.08 -6.78 1.59
CA GLY A 37 -20.46 -7.21 0.33
C GLY A 37 -19.43 -6.22 -0.24
N LYS A 38 -19.05 -5.17 0.49
CA LYS A 38 -18.07 -4.17 0.07
C LYS A 38 -16.79 -4.27 0.89
N ILE A 39 -15.65 -4.19 0.21
CA ILE A 39 -14.33 -4.11 0.84
C ILE A 39 -14.15 -2.73 1.47
N LEU A 40 -13.94 -2.71 2.80
CA LEU A 40 -13.58 -1.51 3.55
C LEU A 40 -12.05 -1.35 3.67
N GLY A 41 -11.32 -2.45 3.60
CA GLY A 41 -9.87 -2.48 3.76
C GLY A 41 -9.37 -3.87 4.09
N VAL A 42 -8.19 -3.94 4.69
CA VAL A 42 -7.56 -5.20 5.14
C VAL A 42 -6.94 -5.02 6.51
N ASN A 43 -6.93 -6.08 7.31
CA ASN A 43 -6.03 -6.21 8.45
C ASN A 43 -4.80 -7.02 8.05
N VAL A 44 -3.63 -6.55 8.48
CA VAL A 44 -2.36 -7.27 8.30
C VAL A 44 -1.63 -7.45 9.62
N ASN A 45 -1.00 -8.60 9.82
CA ASN A 45 -0.33 -8.92 11.09
C ASN A 45 1.07 -8.31 11.25
N ASN A 46 1.65 -7.73 10.20
CA ASN A 46 3.01 -7.18 10.20
C ASN A 46 3.09 -5.68 10.53
N LEU A 47 1.99 -5.04 10.94
CA LEU A 47 1.94 -3.62 11.32
C LEU A 47 1.77 -3.37 12.83
N GLY A 48 1.89 -4.42 13.65
CA GLY A 48 1.81 -4.32 15.11
C GLY A 48 0.48 -3.74 15.58
N ASN A 49 0.53 -2.62 16.32
CA ASN A 49 -0.63 -2.03 16.98
C ASN A 49 -1.65 -1.36 16.03
N TYR A 50 -1.30 -1.15 14.76
CA TYR A 50 -2.17 -0.50 13.79
C TYR A 50 -2.32 -1.37 12.52
N PRO A 51 -2.94 -2.55 12.63
CA PRO A 51 -2.99 -3.57 11.58
C PRO A 51 -3.88 -3.20 10.39
N PHE A 52 -4.80 -2.26 10.58
CA PHE A 52 -5.80 -1.93 9.57
C PHE A 52 -5.27 -0.95 8.51
N LEU A 53 -5.43 -1.33 7.24
CA LEU A 53 -5.24 -0.50 6.06
C LEU A 53 -6.61 -0.28 5.39
N PRO A 54 -7.16 0.96 5.40
CA PRO A 54 -8.39 1.24 4.68
C PRO A 54 -8.19 1.11 3.17
N ILE A 55 -9.26 0.80 2.45
CA ILE A 55 -9.22 0.63 0.99
C ILE A 55 -8.65 1.88 0.28
N ASP A 56 -8.84 3.06 0.87
CA ASP A 56 -8.35 4.35 0.39
C ASP A 56 -6.82 4.40 0.25
N VAL A 57 -6.07 3.61 1.03
CA VAL A 57 -4.62 3.44 0.85
C VAL A 57 -4.29 2.92 -0.54
N PHE A 58 -5.05 1.93 -1.00
CA PHE A 58 -4.85 1.32 -2.31
C PHE A 58 -5.39 2.20 -3.43
N VAL A 59 -6.53 2.87 -3.21
CA VAL A 59 -7.06 3.86 -4.15
C VAL A 59 -6.03 4.96 -4.39
N ALA A 60 -5.51 5.59 -3.33
CA ALA A 60 -4.50 6.63 -3.43
C ALA A 60 -3.22 6.14 -4.13
N THR A 61 -2.80 4.90 -3.83
CA THR A 61 -1.62 4.31 -4.49
C THR A 61 -1.85 4.09 -5.99
N ILE A 62 -2.96 3.47 -6.38
CA ILE A 62 -3.31 3.23 -7.80
C ILE A 62 -3.47 4.56 -8.53
N SER A 63 -4.14 5.55 -7.93
CA SER A 63 -4.29 6.88 -8.51
C SER A 63 -2.94 7.56 -8.73
N LEU A 64 -2.03 7.56 -7.74
CA LEU A 64 -0.67 8.09 -7.89
C LEU A 64 0.06 7.45 -9.07
N LEU A 65 0.02 6.12 -9.15
CA LEU A 65 0.67 5.38 -10.24
C LEU A 65 0.05 5.75 -11.59
N SER A 66 -1.27 5.69 -11.73
CA SER A 66 -1.97 5.98 -12.99
C SER A 66 -1.77 7.40 -13.53
N LEU A 67 -1.39 8.35 -12.67
CA LEU A 67 -1.13 9.75 -13.03
C LEU A 67 0.34 10.05 -13.28
N SER A 68 1.23 9.07 -13.07
CA SER A 68 2.67 9.21 -13.30
C SER A 68 3.06 8.74 -14.69
N ASP A 69 4.04 9.40 -15.32
CA ASP A 69 4.38 9.24 -16.75
C ASP A 69 4.63 7.77 -17.17
N ASP A 70 5.26 6.97 -16.29
CA ASP A 70 5.59 5.56 -16.54
C ASP A 70 4.72 4.58 -15.73
N ASN A 71 3.54 5.03 -15.26
CA ASN A 71 2.69 4.29 -14.34
C ASN A 71 3.42 3.80 -13.07
N GLN A 72 4.43 4.55 -12.63
CA GLN A 72 5.41 4.10 -11.64
C GLN A 72 5.72 5.19 -10.61
N ALA A 73 5.85 4.78 -9.34
CA ALA A 73 6.32 5.63 -8.26
C ALA A 73 7.34 4.93 -7.37
N LYS A 74 8.21 5.74 -6.74
CA LYS A 74 9.10 5.25 -5.69
C LYS A 74 8.28 4.82 -4.48
N LYS A 75 8.72 3.76 -3.80
CA LYS A 75 8.08 3.28 -2.56
C LYS A 75 8.11 4.33 -1.44
N GLY A 76 9.25 4.99 -1.26
CA GLY A 76 9.48 5.86 -0.11
C GLY A 76 9.73 5.05 1.16
N THR A 77 10.43 5.63 2.13
CA THR A 77 10.71 4.98 3.42
C THR A 77 10.70 6.00 4.55
N ALA A 78 10.01 5.66 5.64
CA ALA A 78 9.99 6.42 6.89
C ALA A 78 10.96 5.80 7.94
N ASN A 79 12.00 5.10 7.49
CA ASN A 79 12.90 4.37 8.39
C ASN A 79 13.92 5.31 9.04
N GLY A 80 13.59 5.90 10.18
CA GLY A 80 14.54 6.65 11.00
C GLY A 80 13.86 7.69 11.88
N ALA A 81 14.49 8.02 13.01
CA ALA A 81 13.93 8.94 14.01
C ALA A 81 13.70 10.37 13.48
N ASN A 82 14.37 10.76 12.39
CA ASN A 82 14.32 12.10 11.81
C ASN A 82 13.70 12.13 10.39
N ILE A 83 13.07 11.03 9.95
CA ILE A 83 12.43 10.99 8.63
C ILE A 83 10.96 11.34 8.76
N GLY A 84 10.66 12.61 8.52
CA GLY A 84 9.29 13.11 8.38
C GLY A 84 8.83 13.14 6.92
N LEU A 85 7.53 13.33 6.70
CA LEU A 85 6.97 13.54 5.37
C LEU A 85 7.67 14.71 4.65
N GLY A 86 8.04 14.53 3.39
CA GLY A 86 8.77 15.54 2.61
C GLY A 86 10.30 15.46 2.73
N HIS A 87 10.82 14.54 3.56
CA HIS A 87 12.23 14.18 3.54
C HIS A 87 12.64 13.57 2.18
N GLU A 88 13.92 13.64 1.80
CA GLU A 88 14.42 13.10 0.51
C GLU A 88 14.12 11.60 0.31
N LEU A 89 14.07 10.84 1.41
CA LEU A 89 13.72 9.42 1.43
C LEU A 89 12.20 9.16 1.52
N LEU A 90 11.42 10.18 1.84
CA LEU A 90 9.96 10.13 1.96
C LEU A 90 9.28 11.34 1.26
N PRO A 91 9.52 11.53 -0.05
CA PRO A 91 8.96 12.66 -0.77
C PRO A 91 7.45 12.47 -0.96
N LEU A 92 6.72 13.58 -1.16
CA LEU A 92 5.26 13.58 -1.34
C LEU A 92 4.78 12.79 -2.56
N ASN A 93 5.64 12.59 -3.56
CA ASN A 93 5.37 11.81 -4.76
C ASN A 93 5.85 10.35 -4.67
N SER A 94 6.35 9.92 -3.51
CA SER A 94 6.49 8.48 -3.22
C SER A 94 5.17 7.90 -2.75
N ILE A 95 4.99 6.59 -2.86
CA ILE A 95 3.76 5.89 -2.44
C ILE A 95 3.49 6.15 -0.95
N GLU A 96 4.48 5.90 -0.09
CA GLU A 96 4.34 6.08 1.35
C GLU A 96 4.06 7.54 1.71
N GLY A 97 4.76 8.49 1.07
CA GLY A 97 4.57 9.92 1.30
C GLY A 97 3.20 10.41 0.82
N HIS A 98 2.75 9.96 -0.34
CA HIS A 98 1.45 10.30 -0.90
C HIS A 98 0.32 9.76 -0.02
N VAL A 99 0.39 8.49 0.38
CA VAL A 99 -0.59 7.87 1.29
C VAL A 99 -0.61 8.57 2.64
N ALA A 100 0.55 8.91 3.21
CA ALA A 100 0.63 9.67 4.45
C ALA A 100 -0.09 11.01 4.35
N LYS A 101 0.09 11.74 3.24
CA LYS A 101 -0.54 13.04 3.02
C LYS A 101 -2.03 12.93 2.77
N VAL A 102 -2.44 12.09 1.83
CA VAL A 102 -3.81 12.06 1.28
C VAL A 102 -4.75 11.25 2.15
N VAL A 103 -4.31 10.12 2.67
CA VAL A 103 -5.17 9.20 3.45
C VAL A 103 -5.10 9.50 4.93
N TYR A 104 -3.90 9.79 5.46
CA TYR A 104 -3.69 10.02 6.89
C TYR A 104 -3.53 11.49 7.28
N GLY A 105 -3.66 12.43 6.33
CA GLY A 105 -3.68 13.87 6.60
C GLY A 105 -2.37 14.44 7.15
N LYS A 106 -1.23 13.77 6.95
CA LYS A 106 0.05 14.18 7.53
C LYS A 106 0.57 15.49 6.94
N ASN A 107 1.24 16.29 7.77
CA ASN A 107 1.94 17.50 7.36
C ASN A 107 3.43 17.23 7.09
N ILE A 108 4.05 18.11 6.31
CA ILE A 108 5.50 18.06 6.06
C ILE A 108 6.25 18.10 7.40
N GLY A 109 7.24 17.23 7.57
CA GLY A 109 8.02 17.07 8.79
C GLY A 109 7.42 16.10 9.82
N GLU A 110 6.14 15.73 9.70
CA GLU A 110 5.52 14.78 10.63
C GLU A 110 5.98 13.35 10.39
N ALA A 111 6.09 12.57 11.47
CA ALA A 111 6.39 11.15 11.41
C ALA A 111 5.26 10.35 10.75
N VAL A 112 5.65 9.38 9.93
CA VAL A 112 4.78 8.50 9.14
C VAL A 112 4.91 7.05 9.63
N LEU A 113 3.79 6.36 9.75
CA LEU A 113 3.77 4.92 10.07
C LEU A 113 4.15 4.12 8.82
N GLN A 114 5.17 3.28 8.92
CA GLN A 114 5.69 2.46 7.81
C GLN A 114 4.68 1.41 7.33
N ARG A 115 3.94 1.72 6.26
CA ARG A 115 2.88 0.86 5.69
C ARG A 115 3.21 0.34 4.28
N ILE A 116 4.35 0.74 3.73
CA ILE A 116 4.71 0.47 2.32
C ILE A 116 4.78 -1.02 1.96
N VAL A 117 5.25 -1.86 2.89
CA VAL A 117 5.45 -3.30 2.65
C VAL A 117 4.13 -4.00 2.34
N PRO A 118 3.10 -3.97 3.22
CA PRO A 118 1.83 -4.61 2.91
C PRO A 118 1.14 -4.02 1.68
N ILE A 119 1.23 -2.71 1.44
CA ILE A 119 0.68 -2.06 0.24
C ILE A 119 1.25 -2.69 -1.03
N CYS A 120 2.59 -2.71 -1.15
CA CYS A 120 3.26 -3.22 -2.34
C CYS A 120 3.02 -4.73 -2.54
N ARG A 121 2.97 -5.47 -1.42
CA ARG A 121 2.80 -6.92 -1.45
C ARG A 121 1.39 -7.32 -1.87
N ILE A 122 0.36 -6.67 -1.34
CA ILE A 122 -1.04 -6.93 -1.71
C ILE A 122 -1.28 -6.56 -3.18
N LEU A 123 -0.82 -5.40 -3.64
CA LEU A 123 -1.00 -5.00 -5.04
C LEU A 123 -0.24 -5.92 -6.01
N GLY A 124 0.91 -6.46 -5.60
CA GLY A 124 1.63 -7.46 -6.37
C GLY A 124 0.90 -8.81 -6.42
N SER A 125 0.42 -9.30 -5.28
CA SER A 125 -0.32 -10.57 -5.19
C SER A 125 -1.68 -10.52 -5.89
N ALA A 126 -2.29 -9.34 -6.00
CA ALA A 126 -3.51 -9.11 -6.76
C ALA A 126 -3.27 -8.96 -8.27
N GLU A 127 -2.03 -9.09 -8.74
CA GLU A 127 -1.64 -8.88 -10.14
C GLU A 127 -2.05 -7.50 -10.68
N VAL A 128 -2.09 -6.49 -9.81
CA VAL A 128 -2.37 -5.09 -10.16
C VAL A 128 -1.09 -4.33 -10.45
N CYS A 129 -0.01 -4.65 -9.74
CA CYS A 129 1.26 -3.97 -9.87
C CYS A 129 2.46 -4.93 -9.98
N GLU A 130 3.47 -4.51 -10.73
CA GLU A 130 4.83 -5.03 -10.62
C GLU A 130 5.52 -4.47 -9.36
N ASN A 131 5.85 -5.35 -8.40
CA ASN A 131 6.51 -5.00 -7.15
C ASN A 131 8.04 -5.02 -7.28
N GLY A 132 8.60 -3.99 -7.93
CA GLY A 132 10.03 -3.85 -8.18
C GLY A 132 10.89 -3.46 -6.97
N ARG A 133 12.22 -3.44 -7.16
CA ARG A 133 13.17 -2.97 -6.13
C ARG A 133 13.10 -1.45 -6.01
N GLY A 134 12.51 -0.95 -4.93
CA GLY A 134 12.39 0.49 -4.64
C GLY A 134 11.23 1.21 -5.32
N PHE A 135 10.47 0.53 -6.19
CA PHE A 135 9.33 1.12 -6.89
C PHE A 135 8.14 0.15 -6.95
N LEU A 136 6.98 0.69 -7.28
CA LEU A 136 5.79 -0.06 -7.70
C LEU A 136 5.37 0.49 -9.07
N ARG A 137 4.98 -0.38 -9.99
CA ARG A 137 4.48 0.01 -11.32
C ARG A 137 3.13 -0.65 -11.59
N LEU A 138 2.16 0.11 -12.07
CA LEU A 138 0.86 -0.41 -12.46
C LEU A 138 0.99 -1.25 -13.74
N LEU A 139 0.36 -2.42 -13.78
CA LEU A 139 0.36 -3.27 -14.98
C LEU A 139 -0.58 -2.70 -16.07
N PRO A 140 -0.29 -2.94 -17.36
CA PRO A 140 -1.10 -2.40 -18.47
C PRO A 140 -2.49 -3.05 -18.59
#